data_AF-A0A8T4LU45-F1
#
_entry.id   AF-A0A8T4LU45-F1
#
_cell.length_a   1.000
_cell.length_b   1.000
_cell.length_c   1.000
_cell.angle_alpha   90.00
_cell.angle_beta   90.00
_cell.angle_gamma   90.00
#
_symmetry.space_group_name_H-M   'P 1'
#
loop_
_entity.id
_entity.type
_entity.pdbx_description
1 polymer ?
#
loop_
_entity_poly.entity_id
_entity_poly.type
_entity_poly.pdbx_seq_one_letter_code
_entity_poly.pdbx_strand_id
1 'polypeptide(L)'
;MKPISALSMLAIFSLALFFGCTEKVDVQQYQQVAAERDSYLLQLEDLRISAADYETRLNAAEKNYAGCLSQKADAAGEATSCRQELLETDASLENATTSLLAIRASTAKYEAHLELLNDYSELFETAAIPTYSKISEYEQKVKAFNDTGLFQTWKDFIDCPADAVCTPKREAYKSYIKDRMAEGAAQIYSTIKAN
;
A
#
# COMPACT_ATOMS: atom_id res chain seq x y z
N MET A 1 -129.44 -8.46 0.11
CA MET A 1 -128.99 -9.67 0.84
C MET A 1 -128.00 -10.42 -0.04
N LYS A 2 -126.74 -10.56 0.44
CA LYS A 2 -125.68 -11.52 0.06
C LYS A 2 -125.18 -11.58 -1.41
N PRO A 3 -123.95 -12.08 -1.68
CA PRO A 3 -122.73 -12.09 -0.87
C PRO A 3 -121.44 -11.73 -1.67
N ILE A 4 -120.35 -11.64 -0.91
CA ILE A 4 -118.95 -11.34 -1.24
C ILE A 4 -118.40 -12.19 -2.41
N SER A 5 -117.61 -11.58 -3.30
CA SER A 5 -116.59 -12.31 -4.06
C SER A 5 -115.20 -11.77 -3.72
N ALA A 6 -114.50 -12.57 -2.93
CA ALA A 6 -113.14 -12.39 -2.43
C ALA A 6 -112.05 -12.40 -3.53
N LEU A 7 -112.43 -12.33 -4.82
CA LEU A 7 -111.48 -12.17 -5.94
C LEU A 7 -111.01 -10.72 -6.13
N SER A 8 -111.78 -9.73 -5.67
CA SER A 8 -111.45 -8.30 -5.85
C SER A 8 -110.36 -7.80 -4.89
N MET A 9 -110.13 -8.50 -3.77
CA MET A 9 -109.08 -8.16 -2.80
C MET A 9 -107.73 -8.82 -3.12
N LEU A 10 -107.71 -9.93 -3.87
CA LEU A 10 -106.45 -10.55 -4.28
C LEU A 10 -105.74 -9.76 -5.40
N ALA A 11 -106.50 -9.06 -6.26
CA ALA A 11 -105.92 -8.20 -7.30
C ALA A 11 -105.29 -6.91 -6.74
N ILE A 12 -105.75 -6.44 -5.58
CA ILE A 12 -105.21 -5.24 -4.93
C ILE A 12 -103.90 -5.57 -4.18
N PHE A 13 -103.75 -6.80 -3.68
CA PHE A 13 -102.51 -7.25 -3.03
C PHE A 13 -101.39 -7.60 -4.03
N SER A 14 -101.73 -7.97 -5.28
CA SER A 14 -100.75 -8.16 -6.36
C SER A 14 -100.29 -6.85 -7.02
N LEU A 15 -101.09 -5.79 -6.99
CA LEU A 15 -100.71 -4.47 -7.51
C LEU A 15 -99.90 -3.65 -6.50
N ALA A 16 -100.09 -3.86 -5.20
CA ALA A 16 -99.38 -3.14 -4.15
C ALA A 16 -97.91 -3.59 -3.96
N LEU A 17 -97.54 -4.80 -4.40
CA LEU A 17 -96.17 -5.31 -4.30
C LEU A 17 -95.26 -4.92 -5.50
N PHE A 18 -95.82 -4.40 -6.59
CA PHE A 18 -95.03 -3.84 -7.70
C PHE A 18 -94.93 -2.30 -7.67
N PHE A 19 -95.78 -1.61 -6.90
CA PHE A 19 -95.80 -0.14 -6.81
C PHE A 19 -95.43 0.41 -5.42
N GLY A 20 -95.00 -0.43 -4.48
CA GLY A 20 -94.71 -0.03 -3.09
C GLY A 20 -93.25 0.27 -2.75
N CYS A 21 -92.28 -0.11 -3.59
CA CYS A 21 -90.85 0.16 -3.38
C CYS A 21 -90.13 0.45 -4.70
N THR A 22 -90.62 1.41 -5.47
CA THR A 22 -89.79 2.09 -6.48
C THR A 22 -89.81 3.56 -6.16
N GLU A 23 -89.08 3.93 -5.09
CA GLU A 23 -88.44 5.24 -5.08
C GLU A 23 -87.80 5.37 -6.46
N LYS A 24 -88.26 6.34 -7.27
CA LYS A 24 -87.80 6.49 -8.65
C LYS A 24 -86.29 6.48 -8.61
N VAL A 25 -85.67 5.35 -8.97
CA VAL A 25 -84.23 5.30 -9.16
C VAL A 25 -84.03 6.23 -10.34
N ASP A 26 -83.57 7.43 -10.03
CA ASP A 26 -83.28 8.42 -11.06
C ASP A 26 -82.19 7.79 -11.92
N VAL A 27 -82.58 7.40 -13.13
CA VAL A 27 -81.69 6.74 -14.08
C VAL A 27 -80.45 7.60 -14.33
N GLN A 28 -80.57 8.94 -14.22
CA GLN A 28 -79.44 9.86 -14.32
C GLN A 28 -78.50 9.75 -13.11
N GLN A 29 -79.04 9.62 -11.90
CA GLN A 29 -78.24 9.44 -10.69
C GLN A 29 -77.50 8.08 -10.69
N TYR A 30 -78.17 7.02 -11.15
CA TYR A 30 -77.52 5.71 -11.31
C TYR A 30 -76.43 5.74 -12.38
N GLN A 31 -76.66 6.40 -13.51
CA GLN A 31 -75.66 6.58 -14.57
C GLN A 31 -74.46 7.42 -14.11
N GLN A 32 -74.67 8.45 -13.29
CA GLN A 32 -73.59 9.24 -12.68
C GLN A 32 -72.73 8.40 -11.73
N VAL A 33 -73.35 7.66 -10.81
CA VAL A 33 -72.61 6.79 -9.87
C VAL A 33 -71.86 5.68 -10.60
N ALA A 34 -72.44 5.12 -11.66
CA ALA A 34 -71.76 4.14 -12.50
C ALA A 34 -70.53 4.73 -13.22
N ALA A 35 -70.65 5.94 -13.77
CA ALA A 35 -69.54 6.64 -14.41
C ALA A 35 -68.42 7.01 -13.42
N GLU A 36 -68.78 7.46 -12.20
CA GLU A 36 -67.82 7.72 -11.13
C GLU A 36 -67.08 6.45 -10.70
N ARG A 37 -67.81 5.34 -10.49
CA ARG A 37 -67.20 4.04 -10.18
C ARG A 37 -66.21 3.62 -11.26
N ASP A 38 -66.60 3.71 -12.52
CA ASP A 38 -65.75 3.30 -13.63
C ASP A 38 -64.50 4.20 -13.74
N SER A 39 -64.62 5.49 -13.45
CA SER A 39 -63.49 6.41 -13.31
C SER A 39 -62.55 6.02 -12.15
N TYR A 40 -63.09 5.68 -10.97
CA TYR A 40 -62.26 5.25 -9.85
C TYR A 40 -61.56 3.91 -10.09
N LEU A 41 -62.20 2.99 -10.81
CA LEU A 41 -61.58 1.72 -11.21
C LEU A 41 -60.39 1.94 -12.15
N LEU A 42 -60.51 2.88 -13.11
CA LEU A 42 -59.40 3.26 -13.98
C LEU A 42 -58.23 3.88 -13.18
N GLN A 43 -58.52 4.79 -12.25
CA GLN A 43 -57.49 5.39 -11.40
C GLN A 43 -56.79 4.36 -10.49
N LEU A 44 -57.53 3.39 -9.97
CA LEU A 44 -56.97 2.29 -9.16
C LEU A 44 -56.04 1.39 -10.00
N GLU A 45 -56.40 1.12 -11.25
CA GLU A 45 -55.56 0.33 -12.15
C GLU A 45 -54.29 1.10 -12.54
N ASP A 46 -54.41 2.38 -12.87
CA ASP A 46 -53.25 3.26 -13.14
C ASP A 46 -52.32 3.34 -11.93
N LEU A 47 -52.87 3.49 -10.72
CA LEU A 47 -52.11 3.48 -9.48
C LEU A 47 -51.42 2.12 -9.26
N ARG A 48 -52.10 1.01 -9.50
CA ARG A 48 -51.54 -0.33 -9.37
C ARG A 48 -50.37 -0.56 -10.34
N ILE A 49 -50.51 -0.17 -11.59
CA ILE A 49 -49.44 -0.26 -12.60
C ILE A 49 -48.26 0.62 -12.20
N SER A 50 -48.53 1.86 -11.76
CA SER A 50 -47.48 2.77 -11.31
C SER A 50 -46.73 2.26 -10.07
N ALA A 51 -47.42 1.64 -9.11
CA ALA A 51 -46.81 1.07 -7.92
C ALA A 51 -45.85 -0.08 -8.27
N ALA A 52 -46.23 -0.95 -9.22
CA ALA A 52 -45.38 -2.03 -9.71
C ALA A 52 -44.13 -1.49 -10.46
N ASP A 53 -44.27 -0.40 -11.23
CA ASP A 53 -43.13 0.28 -11.87
C ASP A 53 -42.17 0.88 -10.82
N TYR A 54 -42.71 1.57 -9.82
CA TYR A 54 -41.93 2.14 -8.72
C TYR A 54 -41.16 1.06 -7.94
N GLU A 55 -41.80 -0.06 -7.61
CA GLU A 55 -41.16 -1.18 -6.91
C GLU A 55 -40.01 -1.77 -7.75
N THR A 56 -40.22 -1.95 -9.05
CA THR A 56 -39.18 -2.45 -9.97
C THR A 56 -37.97 -1.51 -10.01
N ARG A 57 -38.22 -0.20 -10.12
CA ARG A 57 -37.16 0.82 -10.16
C ARG A 57 -36.42 0.95 -8.84
N LEU A 58 -37.12 0.81 -7.71
CA LEU A 58 -36.50 0.81 -6.38
C LEU A 58 -35.56 -0.38 -6.22
N ASN A 59 -36.03 -1.60 -6.53
CA ASN A 59 -35.22 -2.82 -6.46
C ASN A 59 -33.97 -2.74 -7.35
N ALA A 60 -34.10 -2.16 -8.56
CA ALA A 60 -32.97 -1.93 -9.44
C ALA A 60 -31.96 -0.93 -8.86
N ALA A 61 -32.45 0.17 -8.25
CA ALA A 61 -31.61 1.17 -7.61
C ALA A 61 -30.86 0.59 -6.39
N GLU A 62 -31.53 -0.19 -5.55
CA GLU A 62 -30.92 -0.86 -4.40
C GLU A 62 -29.80 -1.82 -4.83
N LYS A 63 -30.06 -2.64 -5.87
CA LYS A 63 -29.05 -3.55 -6.42
C LYS A 63 -27.84 -2.80 -6.99
N ASN A 64 -28.09 -1.71 -7.71
CA ASN A 64 -27.02 -0.87 -8.26
C ASN A 64 -26.20 -0.19 -7.15
N TYR A 65 -26.86 0.31 -6.11
CA TYR A 65 -26.19 0.92 -4.96
C TYR A 65 -25.33 -0.09 -4.20
N ALA A 66 -25.84 -1.30 -3.95
CA ALA A 66 -25.07 -2.39 -3.34
C ALA A 66 -23.85 -2.76 -4.20
N GLY A 67 -24.00 -2.84 -5.52
CA GLY A 67 -22.89 -3.07 -6.45
C GLY A 67 -21.83 -1.96 -6.39
N CYS A 68 -22.25 -0.70 -6.34
CA CYS A 68 -21.35 0.45 -6.22
C CYS A 68 -20.58 0.46 -4.88
N LEU A 69 -21.25 0.10 -3.77
CA LEU A 69 -20.60 -0.02 -2.46
C LEU A 69 -19.54 -1.13 -2.44
N SER A 70 -19.81 -2.29 -3.07
CA SER A 70 -18.84 -3.37 -3.19
C SER A 70 -17.59 -2.92 -3.95
N GLN A 71 -17.76 -2.32 -5.13
CA GLN A 71 -16.64 -1.82 -5.94
C GLN A 71 -15.80 -0.78 -5.19
N LYS A 72 -16.45 0.10 -4.41
CA LYS A 72 -15.76 1.08 -3.58
C LYS A 72 -14.96 0.42 -2.45
N ALA A 73 -15.49 -0.63 -1.84
CA ALA A 73 -14.79 -1.40 -0.81
C ALA A 73 -13.57 -2.14 -1.40
N ASP A 74 -13.73 -2.76 -2.57
CA ASP A 74 -12.65 -3.45 -3.28
C ASP A 74 -11.52 -2.47 -3.64
N ALA A 75 -11.86 -1.32 -4.24
CA ALA A 75 -10.88 -0.28 -4.57
C ALA A 75 -10.18 0.30 -3.33
N ALA A 76 -10.88 0.44 -2.19
CA ALA A 76 -10.27 0.86 -0.94
C ALA A 76 -9.33 -0.21 -0.36
N GLY A 77 -9.66 -1.49 -0.53
CA GLY A 77 -8.80 -2.62 -0.20
C GLY A 77 -7.52 -2.63 -1.03
N GLU A 78 -7.63 -2.51 -2.35
CA GLU A 78 -6.50 -2.41 -3.28
C GLU A 78 -5.59 -1.22 -2.94
N ALA A 79 -6.15 -0.03 -2.73
CA ALA A 79 -5.39 1.15 -2.35
C ALA A 79 -4.65 0.97 -1.01
N THR A 80 -5.23 0.22 -0.07
CA THR A 80 -4.58 -0.11 1.20
C THR A 80 -3.42 -1.09 1.00
N SER A 81 -3.57 -2.11 0.13
CA SER A 81 -2.50 -3.04 -0.24
C SER A 81 -1.32 -2.30 -0.88
N CYS A 82 -1.57 -1.47 -1.88
CA CYS A 82 -0.52 -0.68 -2.54
C CYS A 82 0.20 0.25 -1.55
N ARG A 83 -0.50 0.79 -0.55
CA ARG A 83 0.12 1.62 0.49
C ARG A 83 1.05 0.80 1.39
N GLN A 84 0.69 -0.43 1.74
CA GLN A 84 1.56 -1.32 2.51
C GLN A 84 2.79 -1.71 1.71
N GLU A 85 2.62 -2.11 0.45
CA GLU A 85 3.73 -2.43 -0.46
C GLU A 85 4.69 -1.23 -0.64
N LEU A 86 4.16 -0.01 -0.73
CA LEU A 86 4.97 1.20 -0.80
C LEU A 86 5.80 1.41 0.47
N LEU A 87 5.20 1.25 1.65
CA LEU A 87 5.90 1.39 2.93
C LEU A 87 6.99 0.33 3.11
N GLU A 88 6.73 -0.92 2.69
CA GLU A 88 7.73 -2.00 2.70
C GLU A 88 8.88 -1.71 1.73
N THR A 89 8.56 -1.19 0.55
CA THR A 89 9.55 -0.77 -0.46
C THR A 89 10.42 0.39 0.05
N ASP A 90 9.82 1.39 0.68
CA ASP A 90 10.55 2.53 1.25
C ASP A 90 11.52 2.08 2.37
N ALA A 91 11.08 1.18 3.26
CA ALA A 91 11.94 0.62 4.30
C ALA A 91 13.10 -0.20 3.71
N SER A 92 12.83 -0.98 2.67
CA SER A 92 13.87 -1.72 1.92
C SER A 92 14.89 -0.79 1.26
N LEU A 93 14.43 0.32 0.68
CA LEU A 93 15.28 1.33 0.06
C LEU A 93 16.18 2.06 1.06
N GLU A 94 15.64 2.40 2.24
CA GLU A 94 16.42 3.01 3.33
C GLU A 94 17.54 2.07 3.81
N ASN A 95 17.22 0.79 3.98
CA ASN A 95 18.20 -0.23 4.35
C ASN A 95 19.29 -0.43 3.28
N ALA A 96 18.90 -0.46 1.99
CA ALA A 96 19.83 -0.54 0.86
C ALA A 96 20.76 0.68 0.81
N THR A 97 20.22 1.89 1.06
CA THR A 97 20.99 3.13 1.08
C THR A 97 22.03 3.13 2.20
N THR A 98 21.63 2.70 3.40
CA THR A 98 22.52 2.58 4.56
C THR A 98 23.66 1.58 4.28
N SER A 99 23.32 0.45 3.68
CA SER A 99 24.29 -0.59 3.32
C SER A 99 25.29 -0.13 2.26
N LEU A 100 24.84 0.63 1.25
CA LEU A 100 25.73 1.23 0.25
C LEU A 100 26.70 2.25 0.86
N LEU A 101 26.24 3.07 1.82
CA LEU A 101 27.12 4.01 2.52
C LEU A 101 28.20 3.28 3.33
N ALA A 102 27.83 2.19 4.02
CA ALA A 102 28.78 1.37 4.77
C ALA A 102 29.81 0.69 3.85
N ILE A 103 29.37 0.13 2.71
CA ILE A 103 30.28 -0.44 1.69
C ILE A 103 31.24 0.62 1.19
N ARG A 104 30.76 1.81 0.78
CA ARG A 104 31.61 2.90 0.28
C ARG A 104 32.66 3.33 1.30
N ALA A 105 32.28 3.50 2.56
CA ALA A 105 33.21 3.86 3.62
C ALA A 105 34.30 2.79 3.82
N SER A 106 33.91 1.51 3.79
CA SER A 106 34.85 0.41 3.95
C SER A 106 35.78 0.23 2.73
N THR A 107 35.26 0.42 1.51
CA THR A 107 36.06 0.44 0.27
C THR A 107 37.09 1.56 0.30
N ALA A 108 36.69 2.78 0.67
CA ALA A 108 37.63 3.90 0.80
C ALA A 108 38.74 3.61 1.82
N LYS A 109 38.41 2.96 2.95
CA LYS A 109 39.41 2.51 3.93
C LYS A 109 40.36 1.47 3.34
N TYR A 110 39.84 0.47 2.61
CA TYR A 110 40.66 -0.56 1.95
C TYR A 110 41.63 0.07 0.94
N GLU A 111 41.13 0.95 0.07
CA GLU A 111 41.92 1.62 -0.97
C GLU A 111 43.02 2.49 -0.38
N ALA A 112 42.73 3.24 0.69
CA ALA A 112 43.75 4.04 1.38
C ALA A 112 44.89 3.17 1.92
N HIS A 113 44.59 2.04 2.55
CA HIS A 113 45.64 1.14 3.07
C HIS A 113 46.39 0.42 1.93
N LEU A 114 45.74 0.12 0.81
CA LEU A 114 46.39 -0.40 -0.38
C LEU A 114 47.39 0.61 -0.97
N GLU A 115 46.99 1.88 -1.08
CA GLU A 115 47.87 2.97 -1.51
C GLU A 115 49.08 3.09 -0.58
N LEU A 116 48.85 3.07 0.73
CA LEU A 116 49.92 3.11 1.73
C LEU A 116 50.92 1.95 1.59
N LEU A 117 50.43 0.75 1.27
CA LEU A 117 51.27 -0.43 1.04
C LEU A 117 52.07 -0.29 -0.27
N ASN A 118 51.47 0.23 -1.34
CA ASN A 118 52.14 0.46 -2.61
C ASN A 118 53.24 1.53 -2.47
N ASP A 119 52.94 2.65 -1.81
CA ASP A 119 53.91 3.70 -1.47
C ASP A 119 55.09 3.13 -0.67
N TYR A 120 54.84 2.19 0.25
CA TYR A 120 55.90 1.51 1.00
C TYR A 120 56.81 0.70 0.08
N SER A 121 56.24 -0.09 -0.84
CA SER A 121 57.02 -0.90 -1.78
C SER A 121 57.85 -0.02 -2.72
N GLU A 122 57.32 1.12 -3.18
CA GLU A 122 58.08 2.10 -3.95
C GLU A 122 59.23 2.73 -3.15
N LEU A 123 59.05 2.90 -1.84
CA LEU A 123 60.06 3.53 -0.98
C LEU A 123 61.22 2.58 -0.64
N PHE A 124 60.92 1.29 -0.40
CA PHE A 124 61.90 0.35 0.19
C PHE A 124 62.24 -0.87 -0.67
N GLU A 125 61.49 -1.19 -1.72
CA GLU A 125 61.66 -2.44 -2.48
C GLU A 125 62.22 -2.22 -3.91
N THR A 126 62.19 -0.99 -4.45
CA THR A 126 62.64 -0.69 -5.82
C THR A 126 64.13 -0.26 -5.95
N ALA A 127 65.00 -0.80 -5.09
CA ALA A 127 66.48 -0.78 -5.20
C ALA A 127 67.26 0.52 -4.89
N ALA A 128 66.63 1.62 -4.46
CA ALA A 128 67.35 2.78 -3.91
C ALA A 128 67.18 2.89 -2.39
N ILE A 129 68.23 3.24 -1.66
CA ILE A 129 68.10 3.63 -0.25
C ILE A 129 67.24 4.91 -0.22
N PRO A 130 66.09 4.91 0.49
CA PRO A 130 65.23 6.06 0.51
C PRO A 130 65.89 7.25 1.21
N THR A 131 65.68 8.45 0.67
CA THR A 131 66.19 9.68 1.29
C THR A 131 65.37 10.02 2.54
N TYR A 132 65.98 10.75 3.48
CA TYR A 132 65.29 11.21 4.68
C TYR A 132 64.02 12.01 4.36
N SER A 133 64.04 12.80 3.28
CA SER A 133 62.86 13.56 2.82
C SER A 133 61.70 12.64 2.45
N LYS A 134 61.94 11.57 1.67
CA LYS A 134 60.91 10.60 1.28
C LYS A 134 60.38 9.81 2.48
N ILE A 135 61.25 9.46 3.43
CA ILE A 135 60.83 8.81 4.69
C ILE A 135 59.91 9.76 5.48
N SER A 136 60.23 11.06 5.54
CA SER A 136 59.41 12.04 6.24
C SER A 136 58.05 12.27 5.55
N GLU A 137 58.02 12.34 4.21
CA GLU A 137 56.78 12.41 3.42
C GLU A 137 55.89 11.19 3.68
N TYR A 138 56.46 9.98 3.66
CA TYR A 138 55.75 8.76 3.97
C TYR A 138 55.26 8.73 5.43
N GLU A 139 56.07 9.18 6.39
CA GLU A 139 55.66 9.28 7.79
C GLU A 139 54.44 10.22 7.96
N GLN A 140 54.38 11.32 7.22
CA GLN A 140 53.21 12.20 7.24
C GLN A 140 51.97 11.51 6.67
N LYS A 141 52.11 10.72 5.60
CA LYS A 141 51.01 9.89 5.08
C LYS A 141 50.52 8.91 6.15
N VAL A 142 51.43 8.19 6.82
CA VAL A 142 51.07 7.28 7.93
C VAL A 142 50.33 8.01 9.04
N LYS A 143 50.81 9.20 9.47
CA LYS A 143 50.12 10.01 10.50
C LYS A 143 48.71 10.41 10.07
N ALA A 144 48.47 10.68 8.79
CA ALA A 144 47.17 11.09 8.28
C ALA A 144 46.07 10.02 8.43
N PHE A 145 46.44 8.74 8.62
CA PHE A 145 45.48 7.68 8.93
C PHE A 145 44.88 7.79 10.33
N ASN A 146 45.48 8.59 11.22
CA ASN A 146 45.09 8.68 12.64
C ASN A 146 45.00 7.31 13.34
N ASP A 147 45.77 6.32 12.86
CA ASP A 147 45.89 5.00 13.48
C ASP A 147 47.18 4.95 14.29
N THR A 148 47.04 5.06 15.62
CA THR A 148 48.17 5.04 16.55
C THR A 148 48.99 3.74 16.47
N GLY A 149 48.33 2.60 16.20
CA GLY A 149 49.02 1.31 16.09
C GLY A 149 49.86 1.22 14.81
N LEU A 150 49.29 1.66 13.69
CA LEU A 150 50.01 1.78 12.43
C LEU A 150 51.19 2.74 12.54
N PHE A 151 50.98 3.90 13.17
CA PHE A 151 52.05 4.89 13.34
C PHE A 151 53.17 4.37 14.25
N GLN A 152 52.83 3.67 15.33
CA GLN A 152 53.83 3.10 16.23
C GLN A 152 54.64 2.00 15.55
N THR A 153 54.00 1.11 14.80
CA THR A 153 54.70 0.04 14.05
C THR A 153 55.62 0.61 12.96
N TRP A 154 55.24 1.73 12.34
CA TRP A 154 56.12 2.49 11.43
C TRP A 154 57.37 3.02 12.16
N LYS A 155 57.19 3.68 13.32
CA LYS A 155 58.31 4.19 14.13
C LYS A 155 59.27 3.10 14.56
N ASP A 156 58.72 1.97 15.03
CA ASP A 156 59.51 0.82 15.46
C ASP A 156 60.37 0.25 14.34
N PHE A 157 59.87 0.28 13.10
CA PHE A 157 60.58 -0.11 11.89
C PHE A 157 61.67 0.89 11.49
N ILE A 158 61.34 2.18 11.39
CA ILE A 158 62.29 3.21 10.93
C ILE A 158 63.44 3.45 11.89
N ASP A 159 63.19 3.34 13.19
CA ASP A 159 64.23 3.53 14.20
C ASP A 159 65.10 2.25 14.35
N CYS A 160 64.87 1.23 13.52
CA CYS A 160 65.61 -0.03 13.55
C CYS A 160 66.91 0.06 12.71
N PRO A 161 68.08 -0.26 13.25
CA PRO A 161 69.35 -0.21 12.53
C PRO A 161 69.38 -1.29 11.44
N ALA A 162 69.51 -0.90 10.17
CA ALA A 162 69.36 -1.79 9.01
C ALA A 162 70.22 -3.08 9.05
N ASP A 163 69.65 -4.16 9.60
CA ASP A 163 70.22 -5.51 9.65
C ASP A 163 69.13 -6.59 9.73
N ALA A 164 69.52 -7.85 9.92
CA ALA A 164 68.60 -8.99 10.03
C ALA A 164 67.61 -8.90 11.22
N VAL A 165 67.89 -8.04 12.23
CA VAL A 165 67.02 -7.79 13.38
C VAL A 165 65.80 -6.96 13.01
N CYS A 166 65.88 -6.20 11.91
CA CYS A 166 64.78 -5.33 11.45
C CYS A 166 63.79 -6.01 10.50
N THR A 167 64.14 -7.18 9.94
CA THR A 167 63.23 -7.94 9.06
C THR A 167 61.89 -8.27 9.74
N PRO A 168 61.84 -8.78 10.98
CA PRO A 168 60.58 -9.02 11.67
C PRO A 168 59.74 -7.76 11.87
N LYS A 169 60.37 -6.61 12.16
CA LYS A 169 59.65 -5.34 12.32
C LYS A 169 59.06 -4.83 11.01
N ARG A 170 59.81 -4.99 9.92
CA ARG A 170 59.35 -4.68 8.56
C ARG A 170 58.14 -5.53 8.17
N GLU A 171 58.21 -6.84 8.43
CA GLU A 171 57.08 -7.74 8.17
C GLU A 171 55.88 -7.41 9.07
N ALA A 172 56.10 -7.05 10.35
CA ALA A 172 55.04 -6.62 11.24
C ALA A 172 54.31 -5.36 10.73
N TYR A 173 55.05 -4.36 10.22
CA TYR A 173 54.47 -3.17 9.62
C TYR A 173 53.60 -3.50 8.39
N LYS A 174 54.15 -4.29 7.45
CA LYS A 174 53.38 -4.74 6.27
C LYS A 174 52.16 -5.57 6.66
N SER A 175 52.28 -6.44 7.66
CA SER A 175 51.18 -7.27 8.15
C SER A 175 50.07 -6.39 8.72
N TYR A 176 50.41 -5.37 9.51
CA TYR A 176 49.42 -4.45 10.07
C TYR A 176 48.56 -3.79 8.98
N ILE A 177 49.19 -3.29 7.91
CA ILE A 177 48.47 -2.69 6.78
C ILE A 177 47.54 -3.72 6.12
N LYS A 178 48.04 -4.94 5.88
CA LYS A 178 47.24 -6.03 5.30
C LYS A 178 46.08 -6.45 6.18
N ASP A 179 46.25 -6.46 7.50
CA ASP A 179 45.19 -6.77 8.46
C ASP A 179 44.08 -5.70 8.39
N ARG A 180 44.45 -4.42 8.32
CA ARG A 180 43.48 -3.32 8.11
C ARG A 180 42.75 -3.40 6.78
N MET A 181 43.42 -3.82 5.72
CA MET A 181 42.78 -4.12 4.43
C MET A 181 41.82 -5.30 4.57
N ALA A 182 42.22 -6.39 5.25
CA ALA A 182 41.37 -7.55 5.45
C ALA A 182 40.12 -7.22 6.29
N GLU A 183 40.25 -6.39 7.33
CA GLU A 183 39.11 -5.85 8.10
C GLU A 183 38.12 -5.13 7.18
N GLY A 184 38.61 -4.21 6.33
CA GLY A 184 37.76 -3.50 5.38
C GLY A 184 37.04 -4.43 4.41
N ALA A 185 37.78 -5.38 3.82
CA ALA A 185 37.22 -6.38 2.91
C ALA A 185 36.17 -7.27 3.60
N ALA A 186 36.43 -7.70 4.84
CA ALA A 186 35.48 -8.49 5.63
C ALA A 186 34.19 -7.70 5.93
N GLN A 187 34.31 -6.40 6.19
CA GLN A 187 33.17 -5.51 6.45
C GLN A 187 32.33 -5.28 5.18
N ILE A 188 32.96 -5.19 4.01
CA ILE A 188 32.27 -5.13 2.72
C ILE A 188 31.48 -6.44 2.51
N TYR A 189 32.15 -7.58 2.68
CA TYR A 189 31.53 -8.89 2.49
C TYR A 189 30.36 -9.12 3.45
N SER A 190 30.51 -8.78 4.73
CA SER A 190 29.43 -8.94 5.71
C SER A 190 28.23 -8.05 5.40
N THR A 191 28.46 -6.81 4.95
CA THR A 191 27.39 -5.88 4.56
C THR A 191 26.64 -6.39 3.32
N ILE A 192 27.35 -6.91 2.32
CA ILE A 192 26.73 -7.50 1.12
C ILE A 192 25.91 -8.74 1.49
N LYS A 193 26.41 -9.61 2.37
CA LYS A 193 25.71 -10.84 2.77
C LYS A 193 24.47 -10.59 3.63
N ALA A 194 24.43 -9.47 4.36
CA ALA A 194 23.32 -9.13 5.24
C ALA A 194 22.10 -8.54 4.49
N ASN A 195 22.25 -8.21 3.20
CA ASN A 195 21.20 -7.71 2.31
C ASN A 195 20.92 -8.70 1.19
#